data_AF-A0A0F7LXQ5-F1
#
_entry.id   AF-A0A0F7LXQ5-F1
#
_cell.length_a   1.000
_cell.length_b   1.000
_cell.length_c   1.000
_cell.angle_alpha   90.00
_cell.angle_beta   90.00
_cell.angle_gamma   90.00
#
_symmetry.space_group_name_H-M   'P 1'
#
loop_
_entity.id
_entity.type
_entity.pdbx_description
1 polymer ?
#
loop_
_entity_poly.entity_id
_entity_poly.type
_entity_poly.pdbx_seq_one_letter_code
_entity_poly.pdbx_strand_id
1 'polypeptide(L)'
;MATMNPTPGDLELGPRAKGRIGKPIEIPILENFGLDSQIGPTYLGFWNVAAYLTGGLFTFIWLVVMAAQVGWNPVAFAKYFFVLQIDPPPAFYGLGFPPLEQGGWWLISTFFLTISIGCWYMFLYTRARTLGIKPYLAYGFTGAIILYLVIYLIRPMWMG
;
A
#
# COMPACT_ATOMS: atom_id res chain seq x y z
N MET A 1 21.68 -0.79 28.77
CA MET A 1 21.31 -2.12 29.26
C MET A 1 19.87 -2.34 28.85
N ALA A 2 19.65 -3.06 27.74
CA ALA A 2 18.32 -3.39 27.24
C ALA A 2 17.60 -4.20 28.32
N THR A 3 16.63 -3.59 28.99
CA THR A 3 15.75 -4.33 29.89
C THR A 3 14.82 -5.14 29.00
N MET A 4 15.12 -6.43 28.84
CA MET A 4 14.21 -7.39 28.21
C MET A 4 12.99 -7.56 29.13
N ASN A 5 12.07 -6.61 29.06
CA ASN A 5 10.74 -6.78 29.62
C ASN A 5 10.05 -7.90 28.83
N PRO A 6 9.26 -8.76 29.48
CA PRO A 6 8.43 -9.71 28.77
C PRO A 6 7.60 -8.97 27.73
N THR A 7 7.52 -9.53 26.52
CA THR A 7 6.72 -8.98 25.41
C THR A 7 5.35 -8.59 25.95
N PRO A 8 4.94 -7.30 25.87
CA PRO A 8 3.66 -6.87 26.40
C PRO A 8 2.56 -7.79 25.88
N GLY A 9 1.88 -8.47 26.81
CA GLY A 9 0.73 -9.28 26.51
C GLY A 9 -0.28 -8.43 25.75
N ASP A 10 -0.68 -8.90 24.58
CA ASP A 10 -1.61 -8.21 23.70
C ASP A 10 -2.88 -7.79 24.47
N LEU A 11 -3.34 -6.55 24.25
CA LEU A 11 -4.67 -6.16 24.72
C LEU A 11 -5.69 -7.21 24.24
N GLU A 12 -6.46 -7.78 25.18
CA GLU A 12 -7.55 -8.68 24.86
C GLU A 12 -8.57 -7.91 24.03
N LEU A 13 -8.53 -8.15 22.72
CA LEU A 13 -9.51 -7.63 21.79
C LEU A 13 -10.85 -8.28 22.17
N GLY A 14 -11.94 -7.52 22.11
CA GLY A 14 -13.29 -8.04 22.36
C GLY A 14 -13.65 -9.24 21.45
N PRO A 15 -14.87 -9.80 21.53
CA PRO A 15 -15.26 -11.13 21.00
C PRO A 15 -14.92 -11.45 19.52
N ARG A 16 -14.49 -10.47 18.71
CA ARG A 16 -14.00 -10.60 17.33
C ARG A 16 -12.46 -10.57 17.21
N ALA A 17 -11.74 -10.93 18.26
CA ALA A 17 -10.27 -10.94 18.36
C ALA A 17 -9.53 -11.94 17.43
N LYS A 18 -10.26 -12.76 16.66
CA LYS A 18 -9.66 -13.76 15.78
C LYS A 18 -9.15 -13.08 14.51
N GLY A 19 -7.84 -12.94 14.35
CA GLY A 19 -7.23 -12.36 13.15
C GLY A 19 -5.77 -11.94 13.28
N ARG A 20 -5.15 -12.00 14.46
CA ARG A 20 -3.70 -11.80 14.59
C ARG A 20 -2.96 -13.06 14.12
N ILE A 21 -1.91 -12.87 13.33
CA ILE A 21 -1.05 -13.93 12.84
C ILE A 21 0.42 -13.55 13.05
N GLY A 22 1.26 -14.58 13.12
CA GLY A 22 2.68 -14.45 13.37
C GLY A 22 3.03 -14.55 14.86
N LYS A 23 4.24 -15.03 15.14
CA LYS A 23 4.86 -14.92 16.46
C LYS A 23 5.63 -13.60 16.51
N PRO A 24 5.62 -12.87 17.64
CA PRO A 24 6.47 -11.70 17.78
C PRO A 24 7.94 -12.10 17.61
N ILE A 25 8.69 -11.26 16.90
CA ILE A 25 10.14 -11.40 16.72
C ILE A 25 10.79 -10.21 17.41
N GLU A 26 11.81 -10.48 18.22
CA GLU A 26 12.57 -9.45 18.90
C GLU A 26 13.85 -9.16 18.11
N ILE A 27 14.08 -7.89 17.78
CA ILE A 27 15.30 -7.42 17.12
C ILE A 27 15.98 -6.39 18.05
N PRO A 28 16.94 -6.81 18.88
CA PRO A 28 17.55 -5.95 19.90
C PRO A 28 18.25 -4.71 19.35
N ILE A 29 18.62 -4.71 18.07
CA ILE A 29 19.31 -3.58 17.45
C ILE A 29 18.40 -2.36 17.28
N LEU A 30 17.06 -2.54 17.24
CA LEU A 30 16.10 -1.43 17.14
C LEU A 30 16.10 -0.56 18.40
N GLU A 31 16.35 -1.14 19.57
CA GLU A 31 16.41 -0.40 20.84
C GLU A 31 17.59 0.57 20.89
N ASN A 32 18.71 0.24 20.22
CA ASN A 32 19.84 1.16 20.09
C ASN A 32 19.47 2.44 19.33
N PHE A 33 18.42 2.41 18.52
CA PHE A 33 17.85 3.55 17.81
C PHE A 33 16.63 4.17 18.52
N GLY A 34 16.28 3.70 19.72
CA GLY A 34 15.11 4.17 20.47
C GLY A 34 13.76 3.67 19.94
N LEU A 35 13.77 2.62 19.11
CA LEU A 35 12.57 1.95 18.61
C LEU A 35 12.24 0.73 19.49
N ASP A 36 10.98 0.28 19.41
CA ASP A 36 10.56 -0.98 20.03
C ASP A 36 11.25 -2.17 19.33
N SER A 37 11.83 -3.10 20.09
CA SER A 37 12.47 -4.31 19.55
C SER A 37 11.47 -5.32 19.02
N GLN A 38 10.22 -5.25 19.47
CA GLN A 38 9.17 -6.19 19.09
C GLN A 38 8.59 -5.85 17.70
N ILE A 39 8.70 -6.81 16.78
CA ILE A 39 8.01 -6.78 15.49
C ILE A 39 6.90 -7.84 15.47
N GLY A 40 5.67 -7.39 15.24
CA GLY A 40 4.48 -8.24 15.27
C GLY A 40 4.01 -8.57 16.70
N PRO A 41 2.94 -9.37 16.87
CA PRO A 41 2.09 -9.99 15.85
C PRO A 41 1.24 -8.97 15.07
N THR A 42 0.86 -9.30 13.84
CA THR A 42 0.10 -8.40 12.96
C THR A 42 -1.33 -8.91 12.76
N TYR A 43 -2.30 -8.00 12.72
CA TYR A 43 -3.67 -8.33 12.36
C TYR A 43 -3.80 -8.51 10.84
N LEU A 44 -4.40 -9.62 10.43
CA LEU A 44 -4.82 -9.89 9.06
C LEU A 44 -6.33 -10.08 9.03
N GLY A 45 -7.00 -9.35 8.15
CA GLY A 45 -8.43 -9.47 7.95
C GLY A 45 -8.81 -9.00 6.55
N PHE A 46 -10.07 -9.16 6.17
CA PHE A 46 -10.54 -8.94 4.80
C PHE A 46 -10.01 -7.65 4.15
N TRP A 47 -10.21 -6.49 4.80
CA TRP A 47 -9.77 -5.19 4.26
C TRP A 47 -8.26 -5.08 4.06
N ASN A 48 -7.48 -5.64 4.97
CA ASN A 48 -6.02 -5.62 4.87
C ASN A 48 -5.53 -6.57 3.77
N VAL A 49 -6.15 -7.75 3.64
CA VAL A 49 -5.78 -8.73 2.61
C VAL A 49 -6.12 -8.17 1.24
N ALA A 50 -7.32 -7.60 1.09
CA ALA A 50 -7.73 -6.94 -0.15
C ALA A 50 -6.76 -5.80 -0.52
N ALA A 51 -6.32 -4.99 0.46
CA ALA A 51 -5.32 -3.95 0.22
C ALA A 51 -3.98 -4.54 -0.25
N TYR A 52 -3.44 -5.55 0.44
CA TYR A 52 -2.17 -6.17 0.04
C TYR A 52 -2.24 -6.87 -1.31
N LEU A 53 -3.35 -7.54 -1.62
CA LEU A 53 -3.53 -8.20 -2.92
C LEU A 53 -3.59 -7.18 -4.05
N THR A 54 -4.38 -6.12 -3.90
CA THR A 54 -4.53 -5.10 -4.95
C THR A 54 -3.29 -4.21 -5.08
N GLY A 55 -2.66 -3.83 -3.98
CA GLY A 55 -1.37 -3.13 -3.98
C GLY A 55 -0.23 -4.00 -4.53
N GLY A 56 -0.27 -5.31 -4.25
CA GLY A 56 0.64 -6.29 -4.81
C GLY A 56 0.47 -6.45 -6.32
N LEU A 57 -0.78 -6.50 -6.82
CA LEU A 57 -1.08 -6.52 -8.25
C LEU A 57 -0.59 -5.24 -8.95
N PHE A 58 -0.86 -4.08 -8.38
CA PHE A 58 -0.32 -2.80 -8.86
C PHE A 58 1.22 -2.86 -8.97
N THR A 59 1.90 -3.27 -7.91
CA THR A 59 3.36 -3.34 -7.86
C THR A 59 3.89 -4.35 -8.89
N PHE A 60 3.24 -5.50 -9.02
CA PHE A 60 3.61 -6.54 -9.98
C PHE A 60 3.49 -6.06 -11.43
N ILE A 61 2.35 -5.44 -11.78
CA ILE A 61 2.17 -4.85 -13.12
C ILE A 61 3.27 -3.81 -13.36
N TRP A 62 3.55 -2.97 -12.37
CA TRP A 62 4.55 -1.91 -12.49
C TRP A 62 5.94 -2.46 -12.83
N LEU A 63 6.38 -3.48 -12.08
CA LEU A 63 7.66 -4.15 -12.29
C LEU A 63 7.74 -4.86 -13.65
N VAL A 64 6.67 -5.55 -14.06
CA VAL A 64 6.62 -6.29 -15.33
C VAL A 64 6.74 -5.36 -16.53
N VAL A 65 6.01 -4.24 -16.51
CA VAL A 65 6.05 -3.27 -17.61
C VAL A 65 7.43 -2.64 -17.74
N MET A 66 8.07 -2.27 -16.62
CA MET A 66 9.44 -1.73 -16.64
C MET A 66 10.49 -2.77 -17.02
N ALA A 67 10.31 -4.03 -16.61
CA ALA A 67 11.20 -5.11 -17.04
C ALA A 67 11.10 -5.32 -18.56
N ALA A 68 9.90 -5.21 -19.14
CA ALA A 68 9.70 -5.29 -20.58
C ALA A 68 10.38 -4.13 -21.33
N GLN A 69 10.39 -2.90 -20.77
CA GLN A 69 11.07 -1.74 -21.37
C GLN A 69 12.58 -1.93 -21.56
N VAL A 70 13.22 -2.75 -20.73
CA VAL A 70 14.65 -3.10 -20.83
C VAL A 70 14.89 -4.50 -21.41
N GLY A 71 13.89 -5.09 -22.06
CA GLY A 71 14.00 -6.42 -22.68
C GLY A 71 14.32 -7.53 -21.69
N TRP A 72 13.81 -7.44 -20.46
CA TRP A 72 14.02 -8.41 -19.37
C TRP A 72 15.47 -8.58 -18.92
N ASN A 73 16.35 -7.62 -19.22
CA ASN A 73 17.73 -7.65 -18.75
C ASN A 73 17.82 -7.13 -17.29
N PRO A 74 18.18 -7.97 -16.30
CA PRO A 74 18.19 -7.58 -14.89
C PRO A 74 19.26 -6.52 -14.57
N VAL A 75 20.38 -6.51 -15.29
CA VAL A 75 21.45 -5.51 -15.10
C VAL A 75 21.00 -4.15 -15.61
N ALA A 76 20.37 -4.11 -16.77
CA ALA A 76 19.78 -2.88 -17.31
C ALA A 76 18.63 -2.39 -16.41
N PHE A 77 17.78 -3.29 -15.93
CA PHE A 77 16.69 -2.95 -15.00
C PHE A 77 17.22 -2.27 -13.74
N ALA A 78 18.22 -2.85 -13.08
CA ALA A 78 18.83 -2.25 -11.89
C ALA A 78 19.50 -0.90 -12.18
N LYS A 79 20.18 -0.77 -13.33
CA LYS A 79 20.83 0.47 -13.76
C LYS A 79 19.83 1.60 -14.01
N TYR A 80 18.69 1.30 -14.63
CA TYR A 80 17.70 2.29 -15.04
C TYR A 80 16.50 2.37 -14.09
N PHE A 81 16.49 1.64 -12.97
CA PHE A 81 15.34 1.53 -12.06
C PHE A 81 14.73 2.88 -11.64
N PHE A 82 15.57 3.89 -11.39
CA PHE A 82 15.12 5.23 -10.98
C PHE A 82 14.58 6.11 -12.12
N VAL A 83 14.75 5.69 -13.38
CA VAL A 83 14.34 6.44 -14.57
C VAL A 83 13.22 5.73 -15.33
N LEU A 84 13.15 4.40 -15.22
CA LEU A 84 12.07 3.60 -15.75
C LEU A 84 10.74 4.05 -15.13
N GLN A 85 9.72 4.16 -15.97
CA GLN A 85 8.41 4.66 -15.57
C GLN A 85 7.33 4.03 -16.43
N ILE A 86 6.09 4.13 -15.98
CA ILE A 86 4.93 3.77 -16.80
C ILE A 86 4.28 5.07 -17.23
N ASP A 87 4.29 5.31 -18.53
CA ASP A 87 3.74 6.54 -19.08
C ASP A 87 2.21 6.52 -19.03
N PRO A 88 1.56 7.64 -18.67
CA PRO A 88 0.12 7.77 -18.76
C PRO A 88 -0.35 7.73 -20.22
N PRO A 89 -1.65 7.49 -20.47
CA PRO A 89 -2.23 7.56 -21.81
C PRO A 89 -1.90 8.89 -22.51
N PRO A 90 -1.52 8.87 -23.80
CA PRO A 90 -1.31 10.10 -24.55
C PRO A 90 -2.63 10.86 -24.76
N ALA A 91 -2.55 12.19 -24.81
CA ALA A 91 -3.70 13.09 -24.77
C ALA A 91 -4.76 12.86 -25.87
N PHE A 92 -4.38 12.28 -27.02
CA PHE A 92 -5.33 12.02 -28.11
C PHE A 92 -6.41 10.98 -27.75
N TYR A 93 -6.16 10.13 -26.76
CA TYR A 93 -7.16 9.19 -26.25
C TYR A 93 -8.15 9.86 -25.28
N GLY A 94 -7.86 11.06 -24.78
CA GLY A 94 -8.64 11.72 -23.74
C GLY A 94 -8.92 10.78 -22.56
N LEU A 95 -10.21 10.65 -22.20
CA LEU A 95 -10.68 9.71 -21.16
C LEU A 95 -11.03 8.31 -21.68
N GLY A 96 -10.77 8.02 -22.96
CA GLY A 96 -10.98 6.70 -23.56
C GLY A 96 -9.97 5.67 -23.07
N PHE A 97 -10.30 4.39 -23.22
CA PHE A 97 -9.39 3.30 -22.86
C PHE A 97 -8.39 3.05 -24.00
N PRO A 98 -7.08 3.32 -23.83
CA PRO A 98 -6.07 3.13 -24.86
C PRO A 98 -5.61 1.66 -24.93
N PRO A 99 -4.86 1.28 -25.98
CA PRO A 99 -4.10 0.03 -26.03
C PRO A 99 -3.17 -0.12 -24.81
N LEU A 100 -2.89 -1.37 -24.43
CA LEU A 100 -2.08 -1.69 -23.25
C LEU A 100 -0.70 -1.01 -23.27
N GLU A 101 -0.01 -1.07 -24.41
CA GLU A 101 1.33 -0.49 -24.59
C GLU A 101 1.34 1.04 -24.63
N GLN A 102 0.18 1.68 -24.87
CA GLN A 102 0.05 3.13 -24.99
C GLN A 102 -0.62 3.75 -23.75
N GLY A 103 -0.32 3.23 -22.57
CA GLY A 103 -0.84 3.73 -21.30
C GLY A 103 -2.02 2.96 -20.72
N GLY A 104 -2.50 1.89 -21.37
CA GLY A 104 -3.53 1.02 -20.80
C GLY A 104 -3.06 0.35 -19.50
N TRP A 105 -1.79 -0.04 -19.42
CA TRP A 105 -1.17 -0.54 -18.19
C TRP A 105 -1.16 0.49 -17.05
N TRP A 106 -1.02 1.78 -17.38
CA TRP A 106 -1.05 2.85 -16.40
C TRP A 106 -2.43 2.98 -15.74
N LEU A 107 -3.51 2.90 -16.54
CA LEU A 107 -4.88 2.95 -16.03
C LEU A 107 -5.20 1.76 -15.12
N ILE A 108 -4.84 0.55 -15.56
CA ILE A 108 -5.05 -0.67 -14.78
C ILE A 108 -4.28 -0.61 -13.46
N SER A 109 -3.01 -0.18 -13.51
CA SER A 109 -2.15 -0.02 -12.33
C SER A 109 -2.75 0.98 -11.33
N THR A 110 -3.13 2.16 -11.82
CA THR A 110 -3.72 3.23 -11.00
C THR A 110 -5.08 2.81 -10.42
N PHE A 111 -5.87 2.02 -11.14
CA PHE A 111 -7.12 1.44 -10.63
C PHE A 111 -6.88 0.50 -9.44
N PHE A 112 -5.97 -0.47 -9.58
CA PHE A 112 -5.64 -1.38 -8.48
C PHE A 112 -5.02 -0.66 -7.28
N LEU A 113 -4.18 0.35 -7.52
CA LEU A 113 -3.63 1.20 -6.47
C LEU A 113 -4.73 1.96 -5.72
N THR A 114 -5.70 2.52 -6.44
CA THR A 114 -6.84 3.23 -5.85
C THR A 114 -7.68 2.32 -4.96
N ILE A 115 -7.95 1.10 -5.42
CA ILE A 115 -8.64 0.09 -4.58
C ILE A 115 -7.81 -0.24 -3.34
N SER A 116 -6.50 -0.45 -3.49
CA SER A 116 -5.59 -0.74 -2.37
C SER A 116 -5.66 0.34 -1.29
N ILE A 117 -5.62 1.61 -1.69
CA ILE A 117 -5.70 2.75 -0.76
C ILE A 117 -7.05 2.79 -0.06
N GLY A 118 -8.16 2.58 -0.79
CA GLY A 118 -9.50 2.52 -0.21
C GLY A 118 -9.69 1.36 0.78
N CYS A 119 -9.20 0.17 0.44
CA CYS A 119 -9.19 -0.99 1.33
C CYS A 119 -8.34 -0.73 2.58
N TRP A 120 -7.19 -0.07 2.42
CA TRP A 120 -6.33 0.31 3.56
C TRP A 120 -7.01 1.32 4.48
N TYR A 121 -7.71 2.31 3.94
CA TYR A 121 -8.53 3.24 4.71
C TYR A 121 -9.59 2.50 5.53
N MET A 122 -10.32 1.57 4.92
CA MET A 122 -11.33 0.75 5.61
C MET A 122 -10.70 -0.12 6.70
N PHE A 123 -9.49 -0.65 6.48
CA PHE A 123 -8.72 -1.34 7.50
C PHE A 123 -8.42 -0.43 8.70
N LEU A 124 -7.87 0.77 8.49
CA LEU A 124 -7.58 1.72 9.58
C LEU A 124 -8.84 2.08 10.38
N TYR A 125 -9.93 2.37 9.67
CA TYR A 125 -11.22 2.71 10.29
C TYR A 125 -11.78 1.56 11.14
N THR A 126 -11.84 0.35 10.56
CA THR A 126 -12.40 -0.82 11.26
C THR A 126 -11.53 -1.24 12.44
N ARG A 127 -10.20 -1.15 12.35
CA ARG A 127 -9.29 -1.46 13.46
C ARG A 127 -9.49 -0.56 14.66
N ALA A 128 -9.56 0.75 14.44
CA ALA A 128 -9.85 1.69 15.52
C ALA A 128 -11.19 1.39 16.20
N ARG A 129 -12.24 1.11 15.41
CA ARG A 129 -13.56 0.72 15.93
C ARG A 129 -13.53 -0.58 16.74
N THR A 130 -12.77 -1.60 16.30
CA THR A 130 -12.64 -2.85 17.05
C THR A 130 -11.86 -2.71 18.35
N LEU A 131 -10.95 -1.74 18.42
CA LEU A 131 -10.18 -1.40 19.62
C LEU A 131 -10.96 -0.47 20.58
N GLY A 132 -12.16 -0.02 20.20
CA GLY A 132 -12.94 0.94 20.99
C GLY A 132 -12.38 2.36 20.99
N ILE A 133 -11.40 2.66 20.14
CA ILE A 133 -10.78 3.99 20.04
C ILE A 133 -11.39 4.79 18.88
N LYS A 134 -11.34 6.12 19.00
CA LYS A 134 -11.79 7.02 17.92
C LYS A 134 -10.82 6.91 16.72
N PRO A 135 -11.32 6.80 15.47
CA PRO A 135 -10.51 6.58 14.28
C PRO A 135 -9.82 7.86 13.75
N TYR A 136 -9.15 8.63 14.62
CA TYR A 136 -8.46 9.87 14.22
C TYR A 136 -7.40 9.66 13.16
N LEU A 137 -6.69 8.52 13.18
CA LEU A 137 -5.71 8.18 12.15
C LEU A 137 -6.37 8.03 10.77
N ALA A 138 -7.54 7.38 10.70
CA ALA A 138 -8.28 7.26 9.44
C ALA A 138 -8.72 8.65 8.95
N TYR A 139 -9.25 9.49 9.85
CA TYR A 139 -9.62 10.86 9.50
C TYR A 139 -8.43 11.69 8.99
N GLY A 140 -7.27 11.64 9.65
CA GLY A 140 -6.06 12.31 9.18
C GLY A 140 -5.60 11.79 7.81
N PHE A 141 -5.73 10.48 7.56
CA PHE A 141 -5.35 9.87 6.29
C PHE A 141 -6.21 10.34 5.11
N THR A 142 -7.45 10.81 5.33
CA THR A 142 -8.31 11.32 4.25
C THR A 142 -7.67 12.47 3.46
N GLY A 143 -6.87 13.33 4.11
CA GLY A 143 -6.18 14.42 3.42
C GLY A 143 -5.20 13.92 2.36
N ALA A 144 -4.45 12.86 2.66
CA ALA A 144 -3.55 12.21 1.70
C ALA A 144 -4.31 11.52 0.56
N ILE A 145 -5.43 10.86 0.88
CA ILE A 145 -6.30 10.23 -0.12
C ILE A 145 -6.85 11.28 -1.09
N ILE A 146 -7.32 12.42 -0.59
CA ILE A 146 -7.85 13.50 -1.43
C ILE A 146 -6.76 14.04 -2.36
N LEU A 147 -5.56 14.33 -1.84
CA LEU A 147 -4.45 14.78 -2.69
C LEU A 147 -4.14 13.79 -3.81
N TYR A 148 -4.06 12.50 -3.47
CA TYR A 148 -3.89 11.43 -4.45
C TYR A 148 -5.00 11.42 -5.51
N LEU A 149 -6.27 11.43 -5.09
CA LEU A 149 -7.41 11.42 -6.01
C LEU A 149 -7.43 12.68 -6.89
N VAL A 150 -7.04 13.84 -6.36
CA VAL A 150 -6.94 15.08 -7.12
C VAL A 150 -5.92 14.94 -8.25
N ILE A 151 -4.72 14.43 -7.95
CA ILE A 151 -3.63 14.31 -8.92
C ILE A 151 -3.96 13.28 -10.01
N TYR A 152 -4.46 12.11 -9.61
CA TYR A 152 -4.55 10.94 -10.51
C TYR A 152 -5.92 10.72 -11.14
N LEU A 153 -6.99 11.31 -10.59
CA LEU A 153 -8.36 11.06 -11.06
C LEU A 153 -9.12 12.36 -11.37
N ILE A 154 -9.31 13.23 -10.36
CA ILE A 154 -10.21 14.38 -10.48
C ILE A 154 -9.66 15.41 -11.49
N ARG A 155 -8.38 15.79 -11.38
CA ARG A 155 -7.78 16.77 -12.28
C ARG A 155 -7.73 16.25 -13.73
N PRO A 156 -7.26 15.02 -14.04
CA PRO A 156 -7.34 14.48 -15.39
C PRO A 156 -8.77 14.46 -15.95
N MET A 157 -9.76 14.02 -15.16
CA MET A 157 -11.16 14.01 -15.59
C MET A 157 -11.71 15.40 -15.93
N TRP A 158 -11.25 16.45 -15.25
CA TRP A 158 -11.65 17.83 -15.54
C TRP A 158 -10.93 18.43 -16.75
N MET A 159 -9.73 17.95 -17.08
CA MET A 159 -8.96 18.44 -18.24
C MET A 159 -9.39 17.79 -19.55
N GLY A 160 -10.08 16.64 -19.51
CA GLY A 160 -10.47 15.86 -20.68
C GLY A 160 -9.29 15.09 -21.28
#